data_AF-A0A7J7LMV9-F1
#
_entry.id   AF-A0A7J7LMV9-F1
#
_cell.length_a   1.000
_cell.length_b   1.000
_cell.length_c   1.000
_cell.angle_alpha   90.00
_cell.angle_beta   90.00
_cell.angle_gamma   90.00
#
_symmetry.space_group_name_H-M   'P 1'
#
loop_
_entity.id
_entity.type
_entity.pdbx_description
1 polymer ?
#
loop_
_entity_poly.entity_id
_entity_poly.type
_entity_poly.pdbx_seq_one_letter_code
_entity_poly.pdbx_strand_id
1 'polypeptide(L)'
;MTTIVVVTAETLGSSVVMVTTTLSLSVRLAIADAQGASYFGYTKGVARGVAPRSRIAIYKVIWDEGLTASDVLAAMDQALADSVDVISISMSFSRVLPFEDPIFVASFAAVEKGVLVSCSAGNRGPEERIVNGNPWNLAVGPSTLDRCLAGTLTLGNGLGIVGWTLFPADALLVNKPIVYNESFMACRDSDLLSEFANDAW
;
A
#
# COMPACT_ATOMS: atom_id res chain seq x y z
N MET A 1 -5.01 -17.71 21.87
CA MET A 1 -3.92 -16.88 21.32
C MET A 1 -4.30 -16.63 19.87
N THR A 2 -4.51 -15.37 19.48
CA THR A 2 -5.09 -15.03 18.16
C THR A 2 -4.10 -15.26 17.01
N THR A 3 -4.54 -15.99 16.00
CA THR A 3 -3.88 -16.27 14.73
C THR A 3 -4.55 -15.45 13.64
N ILE A 4 -3.76 -14.63 12.97
CA ILE A 4 -4.21 -13.75 11.91
C ILE A 4 -3.69 -14.27 10.58
N VAL A 5 -4.61 -14.46 9.64
CA VAL A 5 -4.29 -14.87 8.29
C VAL A 5 -4.07 -13.67 7.40
N VAL A 6 -3.01 -13.74 6.62
CA VAL A 6 -2.65 -12.74 5.65
C VAL A 6 -2.63 -13.45 4.28
N VAL A 7 -3.66 -13.20 3.47
CA VAL A 7 -3.74 -13.71 2.09
C VAL A 7 -3.10 -12.67 1.18
N THR A 8 -1.99 -13.00 0.52
CA THR A 8 -1.15 -11.98 -0.15
C THR A 8 -0.73 -12.32 -1.57
N ALA A 9 -0.34 -11.26 -2.29
CA ALA A 9 0.58 -11.31 -3.41
C ALA A 9 2.03 -11.26 -2.94
N GLU A 10 2.86 -12.09 -3.53
CA GLU A 10 4.30 -12.08 -3.31
C GLU A 10 5.02 -12.15 -4.67
N THR A 11 4.87 -11.10 -5.47
CA THR A 11 5.53 -11.03 -6.79
C THR A 11 6.46 -9.84 -7.00
N LEU A 12 6.49 -8.81 -6.14
CA LEU A 12 7.39 -7.66 -6.37
C LEU A 12 7.89 -6.99 -5.08
N GLY A 13 8.42 -7.72 -4.09
CA GLY A 13 8.94 -7.10 -2.84
C GLY A 13 7.91 -6.33 -1.99
N SER A 14 6.66 -6.24 -2.46
CA SER A 14 5.53 -5.50 -1.89
C SER A 14 4.98 -6.13 -0.62
N SER A 15 5.36 -7.36 -0.29
CA SER A 15 4.92 -8.05 0.93
C SER A 15 5.66 -7.54 2.18
N VAL A 16 6.76 -6.79 2.02
CA VAL A 16 7.54 -6.21 3.13
C VAL A 16 7.76 -4.70 2.98
N VAL A 17 7.59 -4.14 1.78
CA VAL A 17 7.83 -2.71 1.50
C VAL A 17 6.56 -1.88 1.70
N MET A 18 6.59 -1.09 2.77
CA MET A 18 5.57 -0.15 3.19
C MET A 18 5.80 1.22 2.57
N VAL A 19 5.13 1.54 1.45
CA VAL A 19 4.92 2.94 1.00
C VAL A 19 3.54 3.08 0.36
N THR A 20 2.70 3.88 1.03
CA THR A 20 1.49 4.58 0.53
C THR A 20 0.72 3.93 -0.62
N THR A 21 -0.05 2.88 -0.35
CA THR A 21 -1.35 2.61 -0.97
C THR A 21 -1.97 1.40 -0.26
N THR A 22 -3.29 1.26 -0.37
CA THR A 22 -4.21 0.36 0.36
C THR A 22 -3.88 -1.16 0.29
N LEU A 23 -2.76 -1.54 -0.35
CA LEU A 23 -2.18 -2.88 -0.31
C LEU A 23 -1.50 -3.23 1.03
N SER A 24 -1.26 -2.25 1.92
CA SER A 24 -0.36 -2.39 3.08
C SER A 24 -1.03 -2.79 4.42
N LEU A 25 -2.34 -3.05 4.49
CA LEU A 25 -2.99 -3.32 5.78
C LEU A 25 -2.68 -4.71 6.33
N SER A 26 -2.49 -5.72 5.46
CA SER A 26 -2.27 -7.11 5.89
C SER A 26 -0.89 -7.32 6.56
N VAL A 27 0.14 -6.55 6.16
CA VAL A 27 1.50 -6.66 6.72
C VAL A 27 1.68 -5.85 8.01
N ARG A 28 0.91 -4.76 8.19
CA ARG A 28 0.93 -3.97 9.43
C ARG A 28 0.21 -4.66 10.60
N LEU A 29 -0.30 -5.86 10.40
CA LEU A 29 -1.20 -6.46 11.38
C LEU A 29 -0.44 -7.14 12.51
N ALA A 30 0.71 -7.76 12.23
CA ALA A 30 1.32 -8.71 13.17
C ALA A 30 2.85 -8.70 13.23
N ILE A 31 3.54 -7.78 12.54
CA ILE A 31 5.02 -7.74 12.61
C ILE A 31 5.48 -7.47 14.05
N ALA A 32 6.50 -8.22 14.48
CA ALA A 32 7.23 -7.96 15.71
C ALA A 32 8.06 -6.67 15.60
N ASP A 33 8.63 -6.24 16.72
CA ASP A 33 9.42 -5.02 16.80
C ASP A 33 10.68 -5.10 15.94
N ALA A 34 10.75 -4.26 14.91
CA ALA A 34 11.95 -4.05 14.10
C ALA A 34 12.52 -2.67 14.41
N GLN A 35 13.61 -2.63 15.19
CA GLN A 35 14.31 -1.40 15.53
C GLN A 35 15.10 -0.85 14.34
N GLY A 36 15.24 0.47 14.27
CA GLY A 36 16.02 1.15 13.22
C GLY A 36 15.38 1.09 11.84
N ALA A 37 14.09 0.74 11.75
CA ALA A 37 13.36 0.73 10.50
C ALA A 37 13.26 2.15 9.93
N SER A 38 13.49 2.29 8.63
CA SER A 38 13.37 3.54 7.90
C SER A 38 13.10 3.27 6.42
N TYR A 39 12.53 4.24 5.72
CA TYR A 39 12.48 4.25 4.27
C TYR A 39 13.53 5.24 3.77
N PHE A 40 14.71 4.77 3.36
CA PHE A 40 15.82 5.63 2.90
C PHE A 40 16.13 6.83 3.83
N GLY A 41 16.05 6.61 5.16
CA GLY A 41 16.27 7.66 6.15
C GLY A 41 15.03 8.47 6.53
N TYR A 42 13.94 8.39 5.77
CA TYR A 42 12.62 8.84 6.22
C TYR A 42 12.05 7.89 7.27
N THR A 43 11.12 8.40 8.08
CA THR A 43 10.30 7.60 9.02
C THR A 43 11.08 6.71 9.99
N LYS A 44 12.32 7.11 10.36
CA LYS A 44 13.17 6.37 11.31
C LYS A 44 12.43 6.07 12.62
N GLY A 45 12.44 4.81 13.03
CA GLY A 45 11.85 4.41 14.30
C GLY A 45 11.79 2.90 14.46
N VAL A 46 10.83 2.45 15.26
CA VAL A 46 10.51 1.03 15.41
C VAL A 46 9.31 0.71 14.52
N ALA A 47 9.48 -0.19 13.56
CA ALA A 47 8.35 -0.76 12.84
C ALA A 47 7.72 -1.86 13.70
N ARG A 48 6.41 -1.82 13.88
CA ARG A 48 5.63 -2.75 14.70
C ARG A 48 4.23 -2.89 14.10
N GLY A 49 3.64 -4.08 14.19
CA GLY A 49 2.27 -4.34 13.78
C GLY A 49 1.26 -3.88 14.82
N VAL A 50 -0.02 -3.84 14.45
CA VAL A 50 -1.12 -3.52 15.38
C VAL A 50 -1.24 -4.59 16.47
N ALA A 51 -1.01 -5.86 16.14
CA ALA A 51 -1.04 -7.02 17.03
C ALA A 51 0.31 -7.79 16.97
N PRO A 52 1.41 -7.24 17.51
CA PRO A 52 2.77 -7.76 17.35
C PRO A 52 3.04 -9.13 18.04
N ARG A 53 2.07 -9.63 18.82
CA ARG A 53 2.13 -10.94 19.50
C ARG A 53 1.18 -11.98 18.91
N SER A 54 0.47 -11.62 17.84
CA SER A 54 -0.37 -12.56 17.11
C SER A 54 0.49 -13.54 16.30
N ARG A 55 -0.08 -14.69 15.96
CA ARG A 55 0.54 -15.64 15.04
C ARG A 55 0.12 -15.30 13.62
N ILE A 56 1.02 -15.48 12.66
CA ILE A 56 0.75 -15.23 11.24
C ILE A 56 0.68 -16.57 10.51
N ALA A 57 -0.38 -16.76 9.73
CA ALA A 57 -0.44 -17.79 8.70
C ALA A 57 -0.57 -17.10 7.33
N ILE A 58 0.26 -17.52 6.37
CA ILE A 58 0.39 -16.88 5.06
C ILE A 58 -0.14 -17.83 4.00
N TYR A 59 -1.07 -17.33 3.19
CA TYR A 59 -1.57 -18.04 2.00
C TYR A 59 -1.31 -17.16 0.79
N LYS A 60 -0.44 -17.63 -0.10
CA LYS A 60 -0.09 -16.93 -1.34
C LYS A 60 -1.07 -17.33 -2.43
N VAL A 61 -1.68 -16.32 -3.07
CA VAL A 61 -2.72 -16.53 -4.09
C VAL A 61 -2.51 -15.70 -5.35
N ILE A 62 -1.46 -14.87 -5.36
CA ILE A 62 -1.06 -14.09 -6.54
C ILE A 62 0.36 -14.49 -6.89
N TRP A 63 0.51 -14.86 -8.15
CA TRP A 63 1.73 -15.33 -8.78
C TRP A 63 2.09 -14.42 -9.96
N ASP A 64 3.26 -14.63 -10.56
CA ASP A 64 3.73 -13.77 -11.66
C ASP A 64 2.80 -13.91 -12.88
N GLU A 65 2.17 -15.08 -13.01
CA GLU A 65 1.14 -15.41 -14.00
C GLU A 65 -0.20 -14.72 -13.72
N GLY A 66 -0.40 -14.20 -12.50
CA GLY A 66 -1.55 -13.41 -12.13
C GLY A 66 -2.30 -13.91 -10.89
N LEU A 67 -3.55 -13.44 -10.77
CA LEU A 67 -4.49 -13.77 -9.71
C LEU A 67 -5.57 -14.70 -10.28
N THR A 68 -5.78 -15.87 -9.67
CA THR A 68 -6.86 -16.78 -10.06
C THR A 68 -7.90 -16.92 -8.95
N ALA A 69 -9.17 -17.07 -9.33
CA ALA A 69 -10.25 -17.26 -8.37
C ALA A 69 -10.11 -18.58 -7.59
N SER A 70 -9.61 -19.63 -8.25
CA SER A 70 -9.38 -20.94 -7.64
C SER A 70 -8.36 -20.90 -6.51
N ASP A 71 -7.27 -20.15 -6.67
CA ASP A 71 -6.25 -20.04 -5.62
C ASP A 71 -6.79 -19.32 -4.39
N VAL A 72 -7.62 -18.28 -4.59
CA VAL A 72 -8.25 -17.54 -3.49
C VAL A 72 -9.23 -18.43 -2.72
N LEU A 73 -10.09 -19.17 -3.43
CA LEU A 73 -11.03 -20.10 -2.79
C LEU A 73 -10.28 -21.18 -2.00
N ALA A 74 -9.27 -21.81 -2.61
CA ALA A 74 -8.47 -22.85 -1.95
C ALA A 74 -7.72 -22.32 -0.72
N ALA A 75 -7.16 -21.12 -0.79
CA ALA A 75 -6.49 -20.47 0.34
C ALA A 75 -7.46 -20.16 1.49
N MET A 76 -8.65 -19.65 1.18
CA MET A 76 -9.65 -19.36 2.21
C MET A 76 -10.20 -20.63 2.85
N ASP A 77 -10.46 -21.69 2.06
CA ASP A 77 -10.86 -22.99 2.59
C ASP A 77 -9.80 -23.59 3.51
N GLN A 78 -8.54 -23.54 3.10
CA GLN A 78 -7.43 -24.01 3.94
C GLN A 78 -7.28 -23.17 5.21
N ALA A 79 -7.40 -21.84 5.11
CA ALA A 79 -7.36 -20.96 6.28
C ALA A 79 -8.47 -21.31 7.29
N LEU A 80 -9.67 -21.61 6.82
CA LEU A 80 -10.78 -22.05 7.68
C LEU A 80 -10.53 -23.44 8.27
N ALA A 81 -9.93 -24.37 7.51
CA ALA A 81 -9.54 -25.68 8.03
C ALA A 81 -8.47 -25.57 9.13
N ASP A 82 -7.55 -24.62 8.99
CA ASP A 82 -6.50 -24.33 9.96
C ASP A 82 -7.01 -23.58 11.21
N SER A 83 -8.34 -23.33 11.29
CA SER A 83 -9.01 -22.75 12.46
C SER A 83 -8.49 -21.37 12.85
N VAL A 84 -8.34 -20.50 11.85
CA VAL A 84 -7.82 -19.14 12.03
C VAL A 84 -8.85 -18.21 12.67
N ASP A 85 -8.39 -17.16 13.36
CA ASP A 85 -9.30 -16.25 14.06
C ASP A 85 -9.80 -15.09 13.18
N VAL A 86 -8.93 -14.58 12.28
CA VAL A 86 -9.22 -13.43 11.40
C VAL A 86 -8.54 -13.64 10.06
N ILE A 87 -9.22 -13.28 8.97
CA ILE A 87 -8.67 -13.28 7.61
C ILE A 87 -8.49 -11.84 7.12
N SER A 88 -7.30 -11.48 6.65
CA SER A 88 -6.98 -10.21 6.00
C SER A 88 -6.69 -10.42 4.52
N ILE A 89 -7.46 -9.74 3.66
CA ILE A 89 -7.37 -9.84 2.20
C ILE A 89 -7.26 -8.42 1.60
N SER A 90 -6.07 -8.05 1.12
CA SER A 90 -5.84 -6.75 0.46
C SER A 90 -5.91 -6.87 -1.07
N MET A 91 -6.99 -7.46 -1.59
CA MET A 91 -7.24 -7.60 -3.03
C MET A 91 -8.75 -7.61 -3.31
N SER A 92 -9.10 -7.59 -4.60
CA SER A 92 -10.49 -7.57 -5.06
C SER A 92 -10.57 -8.14 -6.48
N PHE A 93 -11.68 -8.80 -6.82
CA PHE A 93 -12.00 -9.13 -8.19
C PHE A 93 -12.86 -8.02 -8.79
N SER A 94 -12.50 -7.55 -10.00
CA SER A 94 -13.19 -6.46 -10.67
C SER A 94 -14.29 -7.01 -11.59
N ARG A 95 -15.46 -6.36 -11.62
CA ARG A 95 -16.53 -6.55 -12.62
C ARG A 95 -17.13 -7.96 -12.68
N VAL A 96 -17.28 -8.62 -11.54
CA VAL A 96 -18.03 -9.88 -11.43
C VAL A 96 -19.35 -9.62 -10.68
N LEU A 97 -20.39 -10.38 -11.01
CA LEU A 97 -21.60 -10.38 -10.19
C LEU A 97 -21.24 -10.89 -8.78
N PRO A 98 -21.96 -10.50 -7.70
CA PRO A 98 -21.57 -10.86 -6.34
C PRO A 98 -21.34 -12.37 -6.12
N PHE A 99 -22.14 -13.22 -6.75
CA PHE A 99 -22.02 -14.68 -6.65
C PHE A 99 -20.91 -15.30 -7.51
N GLU A 100 -20.29 -14.51 -8.39
CA GLU A 100 -19.12 -14.91 -9.19
C GLU A 100 -17.81 -14.39 -8.57
N ASP A 101 -17.90 -13.54 -7.54
CA ASP A 101 -16.74 -13.07 -6.79
C ASP A 101 -16.30 -14.15 -5.78
N PRO A 102 -15.09 -14.74 -5.93
CA PRO A 102 -14.60 -15.75 -5.00
C PRO A 102 -14.45 -15.20 -3.58
N ILE A 103 -14.15 -13.92 -3.41
CA ILE A 103 -14.05 -13.29 -2.08
C ILE A 103 -15.44 -13.23 -1.45
N PHE A 104 -16.48 -12.89 -2.20
CA PHE A 104 -17.86 -12.90 -1.70
C PHE A 104 -18.26 -14.26 -1.17
N VAL A 105 -18.09 -15.32 -1.97
CA VAL A 105 -18.50 -16.68 -1.62
C VAL A 105 -17.70 -17.21 -0.42
N ALA A 106 -16.37 -17.12 -0.47
CA ALA A 106 -15.54 -17.68 0.59
C ALA A 106 -15.61 -16.86 1.90
N SER A 107 -15.82 -15.54 1.82
CA SER A 107 -16.03 -14.73 3.02
C SER A 107 -17.36 -15.00 3.71
N PHE A 108 -18.40 -15.39 2.95
CA PHE A 108 -19.64 -15.85 3.54
C PHE A 108 -19.43 -17.14 4.36
N ALA A 109 -18.75 -18.13 3.78
CA ALA A 109 -18.41 -19.36 4.49
C ALA A 109 -17.52 -19.12 5.72
N ALA A 110 -16.64 -18.12 5.67
CA ALA A 110 -15.81 -17.72 6.80
C ALA A 110 -16.66 -17.17 7.96
N VAL A 111 -17.62 -16.29 7.67
CA VAL A 111 -18.48 -15.71 8.72
C VAL A 111 -19.40 -16.76 9.35
N GLU A 112 -19.87 -17.76 8.58
CA GLU A 112 -20.63 -18.90 9.12
C GLU A 112 -19.84 -19.72 10.13
N LYS A 113 -18.51 -19.76 9.99
CA LYS A 113 -17.58 -20.40 10.93
C LYS A 113 -17.10 -19.45 12.04
N GLY A 114 -17.65 -18.24 12.12
CA GLY A 114 -17.28 -17.23 13.13
C GLY A 114 -15.95 -16.52 12.86
N VAL A 115 -15.42 -16.58 11.64
CA VAL A 115 -14.16 -15.94 11.25
C VAL A 115 -14.44 -14.61 10.55
N LEU A 116 -13.92 -13.51 11.09
CA LEU A 116 -14.05 -12.18 10.50
C LEU A 116 -13.13 -12.03 9.28
N VAL A 117 -13.67 -11.51 8.18
CA VAL A 117 -12.89 -11.14 6.99
C VAL A 117 -12.76 -9.63 6.89
N SER A 118 -11.52 -9.13 6.92
CA SER A 118 -11.17 -7.74 6.64
C SER A 118 -10.60 -7.62 5.24
N CYS A 119 -11.19 -6.75 4.42
CA CYS A 119 -10.82 -6.58 3.03
C CYS A 119 -10.68 -5.11 2.62
N SER A 120 -9.84 -4.82 1.62
CA SER A 120 -9.71 -3.44 1.10
C SER A 120 -10.95 -2.99 0.34
N ALA A 121 -11.36 -1.73 0.47
CA ALA A 121 -12.49 -1.15 -0.25
C ALA A 121 -12.22 -0.89 -1.75
N GLY A 122 -10.95 -0.94 -2.18
CA GLY A 122 -10.51 -0.64 -3.55
C GLY A 122 -9.86 0.75 -3.69
N ASN A 123 -9.15 0.96 -4.80
CA ASN A 123 -8.34 2.17 -5.06
C ASN A 123 -8.86 3.02 -6.23
N ARG A 124 -10.11 2.81 -6.65
CA ARG A 124 -10.68 3.42 -7.86
C ARG A 124 -11.63 4.59 -7.56
N GLY A 125 -11.59 5.12 -6.35
CA GLY A 125 -12.32 6.33 -5.99
C GLY A 125 -11.76 7.58 -6.70
N PRO A 126 -12.51 8.69 -6.73
CA PRO A 126 -13.83 8.88 -6.10
C PRO A 126 -15.02 8.43 -6.96
N GLU A 127 -14.79 8.11 -8.24
CA GLU A 127 -15.85 7.88 -9.23
C GLU A 127 -16.39 6.45 -9.23
N GLU A 128 -15.59 5.46 -8.81
CA GLU A 128 -16.01 4.06 -8.73
C GLU A 128 -16.53 3.66 -7.34
N ARG A 129 -17.36 2.61 -7.32
CA ARG A 129 -17.95 2.04 -6.10
C ARG A 129 -16.95 1.14 -5.36
N ILE A 130 -17.23 0.92 -4.07
CA ILE A 130 -16.52 -0.05 -3.23
C ILE A 130 -16.61 -1.45 -3.86
N VAL A 131 -15.47 -2.14 -3.99
CA VAL A 131 -15.39 -3.45 -4.67
C VAL A 131 -15.66 -4.64 -3.76
N ASN A 132 -15.32 -4.56 -2.46
CA ASN A 132 -15.55 -5.63 -1.49
C ASN A 132 -16.63 -5.27 -0.45
N GLY A 133 -17.68 -4.57 -0.89
CA GLY A 133 -18.73 -4.00 -0.02
C GLY A 133 -19.75 -5.02 0.50
N ASN A 134 -19.32 -6.23 0.87
CA ASN A 134 -20.21 -7.31 1.27
C ASN A 134 -20.71 -7.08 2.70
N PRO A 135 -22.00 -7.33 3.02
CA PRO A 135 -22.55 -7.02 4.35
C PRO A 135 -21.85 -7.71 5.53
N TRP A 136 -21.22 -8.86 5.30
CA TRP A 136 -20.48 -9.63 6.30
C TRP A 136 -18.97 -9.31 6.35
N ASN A 137 -18.47 -8.46 5.45
CA ASN A 137 -17.07 -8.10 5.40
C ASN A 137 -16.79 -6.76 6.09
N LEU A 138 -15.64 -6.67 6.74
CA LEU A 138 -15.08 -5.38 7.15
C LEU A 138 -14.33 -4.77 5.96
N ALA A 139 -15.04 -3.98 5.15
CA ALA A 139 -14.46 -3.23 4.03
C ALA A 139 -13.73 -1.96 4.53
N VAL A 140 -12.41 -1.90 4.30
CA VAL A 140 -11.54 -0.83 4.83
C VAL A 140 -11.09 0.11 3.71
N GLY A 141 -11.43 1.39 3.84
CA GLY A 141 -10.97 2.46 2.95
C GLY A 141 -9.63 3.08 3.39
N PRO A 142 -8.85 3.64 2.46
CA PRO A 142 -7.62 4.35 2.80
C PRO A 142 -7.91 5.72 3.45
N SER A 143 -7.03 6.15 4.34
CA SER A 143 -6.99 7.50 4.90
C SER A 143 -5.55 7.97 5.07
N THR A 144 -5.36 9.28 5.27
CA THR A 144 -4.05 9.88 5.52
C THR A 144 -3.74 9.92 7.02
N LEU A 145 -2.45 9.99 7.33
CA LEU A 145 -1.95 10.26 8.68
C LEU A 145 -1.51 11.74 8.78
N ASP A 146 -1.26 12.19 9.99
CA ASP A 146 -0.66 13.49 10.29
C ASP A 146 0.80 13.61 9.80
N ARG A 147 1.47 12.49 9.58
CA ARG A 147 2.86 12.43 9.12
C ARG A 147 3.01 12.85 7.67
N CYS A 148 3.97 13.75 7.44
CA CYS A 148 4.37 14.27 6.14
C CYS A 148 5.86 13.95 5.87
N LEU A 149 6.19 13.54 4.64
CA LEU A 149 7.58 13.33 4.19
C LEU A 149 8.01 14.54 3.39
N ALA A 150 8.96 15.29 3.94
CA ALA A 150 9.17 16.67 3.57
C ALA A 150 10.62 16.97 3.18
N GLY A 151 10.75 17.97 2.31
CA GLY A 151 12.00 18.62 1.97
C GLY A 151 11.82 20.12 2.14
N THR A 152 12.78 20.78 2.78
CA THR A 152 12.74 22.23 2.99
C THR A 152 13.42 22.94 1.84
N LEU A 153 12.67 23.77 1.12
CA LEU A 153 13.19 24.67 0.11
C LEU A 153 13.46 26.03 0.75
N THR A 154 14.73 26.44 0.77
CA THR A 154 15.13 27.79 1.18
C THR A 154 15.52 28.59 -0.05
N LEU A 155 14.79 29.66 -0.34
CA LEU A 155 15.06 30.55 -1.46
C LEU A 155 16.17 31.55 -1.10
N GLY A 156 16.80 32.14 -2.12
CA GLY A 156 17.87 33.13 -1.92
C GLY A 156 17.44 34.41 -1.19
N ASN A 157 16.12 34.68 -1.11
CA ASN A 157 15.56 35.78 -0.32
C ASN A 157 15.28 35.42 1.15
N GLY A 158 15.67 34.21 1.59
CA GLY A 158 15.46 33.70 2.95
C GLY A 158 14.10 33.07 3.20
N LEU A 159 13.19 33.03 2.23
CA LEU A 159 11.90 32.36 2.37
C LEU A 159 12.11 30.84 2.47
N GLY A 160 11.62 30.24 3.56
CA GLY A 160 11.59 28.79 3.76
C GLY A 160 10.21 28.21 3.45
N ILE A 161 10.16 27.19 2.60
CA ILE A 161 8.95 26.45 2.24
C ILE A 161 9.16 24.98 2.59
N VAL A 162 8.23 24.41 3.35
CA VAL A 162 8.22 22.96 3.61
C VAL A 162 7.37 22.30 2.53
N GLY A 163 8.04 21.65 1.58
CA GLY A 163 7.40 20.88 0.51
C GLY A 163 7.32 19.39 0.83
N TRP A 164 6.88 18.60 -0.15
CA TRP A 164 6.85 17.14 -0.10
C TRP A 164 7.95 16.52 -0.96
N THR A 165 8.61 15.49 -0.45
CA THR A 165 9.56 14.69 -1.23
C THR A 165 9.69 13.28 -0.69
N LEU A 166 10.03 12.36 -1.59
CA LEU A 166 10.36 10.96 -1.33
C LEU A 166 11.72 10.58 -1.93
N PHE A 167 12.54 11.57 -2.31
CA PHE A 167 13.83 11.32 -2.93
C PHE A 167 14.70 10.44 -1.99
N PRO A 168 15.15 9.24 -2.43
CA PRO A 168 15.62 8.17 -1.55
C PRO A 168 17.10 8.32 -1.14
N ALA A 169 17.65 9.53 -1.18
CA ALA A 169 19.02 9.79 -0.82
C ALA A 169 19.17 11.21 -0.26
N ASP A 170 20.31 11.45 0.39
CA ASP A 170 20.69 12.77 0.85
C ASP A 170 21.21 13.60 -0.33
N ALA A 171 20.30 14.29 -1.04
CA ALA A 171 20.66 15.16 -2.15
C ALA A 171 21.14 16.52 -1.65
N LEU A 172 22.42 16.83 -1.90
CA LEU A 172 22.98 18.15 -1.60
C LEU A 172 22.66 19.15 -2.73
N LEU A 173 21.61 19.93 -2.55
CA LEU A 173 21.24 21.05 -3.44
C LEU A 173 21.41 22.38 -2.69
N VAL A 174 22.55 23.03 -2.89
CA VAL A 174 22.90 24.30 -2.23
C VAL A 174 23.07 25.39 -3.27
N ASN A 175 22.39 26.52 -3.07
CA ASN A 175 22.50 27.75 -3.87
C ASN A 175 22.44 27.50 -5.38
N LYS A 176 21.56 26.61 -5.81
CA LYS A 176 21.31 26.35 -7.23
C LYS A 176 20.38 27.44 -7.79
N PRO A 177 20.62 27.95 -9.02
CA PRO A 177 19.70 28.82 -9.71
C PRO A 177 18.33 28.16 -9.83
N ILE A 178 17.28 28.95 -9.59
CA ILE A 178 15.90 28.55 -9.84
C ILE A 178 15.46 29.30 -11.08
N VAL A 179 15.03 28.57 -12.09
CA VAL A 179 14.61 29.13 -13.38
C VAL A 179 13.12 28.88 -13.54
N TYR A 180 12.40 29.94 -13.89
CA TYR A 180 11.00 29.88 -14.30
C TYR A 180 10.91 30.44 -15.71
N ASN A 181 10.47 29.60 -16.66
CA ASN A 181 10.30 29.99 -18.06
C ASN A 181 8.97 29.42 -18.57
N GLU A 182 8.12 30.28 -19.11
CA GLU A 182 6.79 29.91 -19.59
C GLU A 182 6.83 28.91 -20.75
N SER A 183 7.89 28.91 -21.57
CA SER A 183 8.05 28.00 -22.70
C SER A 183 8.19 26.53 -22.29
N PHE A 184 8.72 26.26 -21.09
CA PHE A 184 8.94 24.89 -20.60
C PHE A 184 8.42 24.63 -19.17
N MET A 185 7.62 25.55 -18.60
CA MET A 185 7.08 25.41 -17.24
C MET A 185 6.23 24.15 -17.01
N ALA A 186 5.67 23.56 -18.07
CA ALA A 186 4.86 22.35 -17.99
C ALA A 186 5.70 21.07 -17.80
N CYS A 187 7.03 21.15 -17.98
CA CYS A 187 7.97 20.03 -17.87
C CYS A 187 7.59 18.80 -18.72
N ARG A 188 7.08 19.03 -19.95
CA ARG A 188 6.62 17.96 -20.86
C ARG A 188 7.57 17.63 -22.00
N ASP A 189 8.41 18.58 -22.40
CA ASP A 189 9.29 18.45 -23.56
C ASP A 189 10.71 18.15 -23.09
N SER A 190 11.18 16.92 -23.32
CA SER A 190 12.52 16.50 -22.92
C SER A 190 13.62 17.20 -23.70
N ASP A 191 13.38 17.53 -24.97
CA ASP A 191 14.39 18.10 -25.85
C ASP A 191 14.68 19.54 -25.43
N LEU A 192 13.63 20.35 -25.23
CA LEU A 192 13.74 21.72 -24.72
C LEU A 192 14.37 21.78 -23.32
N LEU A 193 14.01 20.85 -22.42
CA LEU A 193 14.60 20.78 -21.09
C LEU A 193 16.08 20.39 -21.14
N SER A 194 16.47 19.51 -22.06
CA SER A 194 17.86 19.07 -22.21
C SER A 194 18.74 20.14 -22.85
N GLU A 195 18.23 20.87 -23.85
CA GLU A 195 18.91 22.01 -24.47
C GLU A 195 19.20 23.09 -23.41
N PHE A 196 18.18 23.46 -22.64
CA PHE A 196 18.34 24.41 -21.54
C PHE A 196 19.33 23.91 -20.47
N ALA A 197 19.27 22.63 -20.10
CA ALA A 197 20.19 22.07 -19.11
C ALA A 197 21.66 22.10 -19.56
N ASN A 198 21.90 21.98 -20.87
CA ASN A 198 23.24 22.06 -21.45
C ASN A 198 23.74 23.51 -21.58
N ASP A 199 22.84 24.49 -21.71
CA ASP A 199 23.18 25.91 -21.85
C ASP A 199 23.32 26.65 -20.50
N ALA A 200 22.75 26.09 -19.42
CA ALA A 200 22.65 26.76 -18.13
C ALA A 200 23.87 26.59 -17.19
N TRP A 201 24.94 25.91 -17.62
CA TRP A 201 26.10 25.57 -16.78
C TRP A 201 27.45 25.58 -17.52
#